data_AF-A0A090T0M5-F1
#
_entry.id   AF-A0A090T0M5-F1
#
_cell.length_a   1.000
_cell.length_b   1.000
_cell.length_c   1.000
_cell.angle_alpha   90.00
_cell.angle_beta   90.00
_cell.angle_gamma   90.00
#
_symmetry.space_group_name_H-M   'P 1'
#
loop_
_entity.id
_entity.type
_entity.pdbx_description
1 polymer ?
#
loop_
_entity_poly.entity_id
_entity_poly.type
_entity_poly.pdbx_seq_one_letter_code
_entity_poly.pdbx_strand_id
1 'polypeptide(L)'
;MSEPKPRNSITNMDEFANTASYSLLETLNVDLDATDSGEDYWPRQVFSGHYVPVKPTPIGNPTYISHSASLFDELGIDFTLAQNKHFAAMFSGDMSGVPAPIKPFGWATGYALSIYGTEYNEQCPFKTGNGYGDGRALSVFEGVLNGKRWEMQLKGGGKTPYCRGADGRAVLRSSVREFLAQEFMHALGIPSTVRYVYMLHNQKPLTALGIEKVRILKTPILWFRIPQPLLPGLPLLFCVSVRLSYLHAERAVKPIPLRCKSLSKLSNTR
;
A
#
# COMPACT_ATOMS: atom_id res chain seq x y z
N MET A 1 1.89 32.69 -20.06
CA MET A 1 2.37 31.69 -21.05
C MET A 1 2.54 30.39 -20.30
N SER A 2 1.69 29.39 -20.55
CA SER A 2 1.87 28.04 -19.99
C SER A 2 3.13 27.44 -20.58
N GLU A 3 4.06 26.99 -19.72
CA GLU A 3 5.20 26.20 -20.16
C GLU A 3 4.74 25.00 -21.00
N PRO A 4 5.50 24.59 -22.03
CA PRO A 4 5.15 23.44 -22.84
C PRO A 4 5.09 22.19 -21.96
N LYS A 5 3.94 21.48 -21.97
CA LYS A 5 3.79 20.17 -21.32
C LYS A 5 4.97 19.27 -21.71
N PRO A 6 5.60 18.54 -20.76
CA PRO A 6 6.66 17.60 -21.09
C PRO A 6 6.17 16.60 -22.16
N ARG A 7 6.99 16.37 -23.19
CA ARG A 7 6.63 15.63 -24.43
C ARG A 7 6.21 14.17 -24.22
N ASN A 8 6.36 13.61 -23.02
CA ASN A 8 6.07 12.20 -22.70
C ASN A 8 5.18 12.09 -21.45
N SER A 9 3.94 12.58 -21.54
CA SER A 9 2.96 12.41 -20.46
C SER A 9 2.18 11.11 -20.68
N ILE A 10 2.07 10.26 -19.67
CA ILE A 10 1.28 9.02 -19.69
C ILE A 10 -0.20 9.41 -19.61
N THR A 11 -0.96 9.09 -20.65
CA THR A 11 -2.36 9.54 -20.82
C THR A 11 -3.40 8.43 -20.69
N ASN A 12 -2.99 7.17 -20.87
CA ASN A 12 -3.89 6.01 -20.84
C ASN A 12 -3.29 4.85 -20.03
N MET A 13 -4.14 3.85 -19.75
CA MET A 13 -3.73 2.71 -18.91
C MET A 13 -2.70 1.80 -19.56
N ASP A 14 -2.68 1.69 -20.89
CA ASP A 14 -1.71 0.84 -21.59
C ASP A 14 -0.32 1.47 -21.52
N GLU A 15 -0.21 2.78 -21.73
CA GLU A 15 1.01 3.54 -21.48
C GLU A 15 1.49 3.41 -20.03
N PHE A 16 0.58 3.49 -19.05
CA PHE A 16 0.92 3.30 -17.64
C PHE A 16 1.43 1.88 -17.36
N ALA A 17 0.75 0.85 -17.90
CA ALA A 17 1.19 -0.53 -17.75
C ALA A 17 2.55 -0.80 -18.37
N ASN A 18 2.87 -0.16 -19.51
CA ASN A 18 4.19 -0.27 -20.13
C ASN A 18 5.32 0.31 -19.26
N THR A 19 5.01 1.13 -18.26
CA THR A 19 6.01 1.60 -17.27
C THR A 19 6.27 0.60 -16.14
N ALA A 20 5.46 -0.46 -16.04
CA ALA A 20 5.63 -1.47 -15.01
C ALA A 20 6.96 -2.21 -15.19
N SER A 21 7.68 -2.35 -14.10
CA SER A 21 8.96 -3.02 -14.02
C SER A 21 9.08 -3.56 -12.61
N TYR A 22 8.85 -4.86 -12.46
CA TYR A 22 8.88 -5.58 -11.20
C TYR A 22 10.29 -6.04 -10.80
N SER A 23 11.34 -5.39 -11.31
CA SER A 23 12.72 -5.86 -11.11
C SER A 23 13.17 -5.83 -9.65
N LEU A 24 12.60 -4.98 -8.77
CA LEU A 24 12.83 -5.10 -7.33
C LEU A 24 12.07 -6.31 -6.77
N LEU A 25 10.77 -6.43 -7.04
CA LEU A 25 9.97 -7.55 -6.55
C LEU A 25 10.53 -8.92 -7.00
N GLU A 26 11.10 -9.02 -8.20
CA GLU A 26 11.74 -10.22 -8.74
C GLU A 26 13.04 -10.59 -8.01
N THR A 27 13.71 -9.64 -7.35
CA THR A 27 14.86 -9.94 -6.46
C THR A 27 14.44 -10.41 -5.07
N LEU A 28 13.15 -10.29 -4.73
CA LEU A 28 12.64 -10.66 -3.42
C LEU A 28 12.11 -12.09 -3.40
N ASN A 29 12.31 -12.77 -2.28
CA ASN A 29 11.76 -14.10 -2.06
C ASN A 29 10.30 -13.99 -1.63
N VAL A 30 9.43 -14.77 -2.25
CA VAL A 30 8.05 -14.95 -1.80
C VAL A 30 8.01 -15.81 -0.52
N ASP A 31 7.05 -15.55 0.36
CA ASP A 31 6.74 -16.46 1.48
C ASP A 31 6.34 -17.85 0.98
N LEU A 32 6.96 -18.90 1.52
CA LEU A 32 6.77 -20.28 1.07
C LEU A 32 5.40 -20.88 1.44
N ASP A 33 4.68 -20.20 2.34
CA ASP A 33 3.34 -20.55 2.80
C ASP A 33 2.25 -19.66 2.17
N ALA A 34 2.62 -18.79 1.23
CA ALA A 34 1.66 -18.01 0.45
C ALA A 34 0.82 -18.91 -0.46
N THR A 35 -0.44 -18.51 -0.67
CA THR A 35 -1.33 -19.15 -1.62
C THR A 35 -1.00 -18.72 -3.05
N ASP A 36 -1.07 -19.66 -3.99
CA ASP A 36 -0.89 -19.34 -5.42
C ASP A 36 -1.99 -18.40 -5.94
N SER A 37 -3.18 -18.42 -5.32
CA SER A 37 -4.31 -17.57 -5.69
C SER A 37 -4.18 -16.13 -5.18
N GLY A 38 -3.27 -15.84 -4.24
CA GLY A 38 -3.15 -14.56 -3.56
C GLY A 38 -4.29 -14.26 -2.57
N GLU A 39 -5.03 -15.28 -2.13
CA GLU A 39 -6.16 -15.16 -1.19
C GLU A 39 -5.70 -15.33 0.28
N ASP A 40 -4.64 -14.62 0.65
CA ASP A 40 -4.02 -14.64 1.98
C ASP A 40 -4.64 -13.57 2.91
N TYR A 41 -5.92 -13.69 3.25
CA TYR A 41 -6.65 -12.66 4.02
C TYR A 41 -6.67 -12.89 5.54
N TRP A 42 -6.28 -14.08 5.98
CA TRP A 42 -6.39 -14.47 7.39
C TRP A 42 -5.11 -14.16 8.15
N PRO A 43 -5.21 -13.60 9.37
CA PRO A 43 -4.03 -13.39 10.20
C PRO A 43 -3.26 -14.69 10.42
N ARG A 44 -1.97 -14.70 10.07
CA ARG A 44 -1.05 -15.81 10.34
C ARG A 44 0.35 -15.28 10.62
N GLN A 45 1.18 -16.13 11.21
CA GLN A 45 2.61 -15.85 11.31
C GLN A 45 3.26 -16.08 9.94
N VAL A 46 4.15 -15.17 9.56
CA VAL A 46 4.97 -15.28 8.35
C VAL A 46 6.40 -15.51 8.79
N PHE A 47 6.94 -16.69 8.44
CA PHE A 47 8.26 -17.13 8.89
C PHE A 47 9.32 -17.07 7.78
N SER A 48 8.90 -16.81 6.55
CA SER A 48 9.77 -16.87 5.37
C SER A 48 9.39 -15.81 4.35
N GLY A 49 10.29 -15.58 3.39
CA GLY A 49 10.09 -14.60 2.33
C GLY A 49 10.18 -13.15 2.82
N HIS A 50 10.25 -12.25 1.85
CA HIS A 50 10.22 -10.81 2.06
C HIS A 50 8.79 -10.26 1.91
N TYR A 51 7.92 -10.95 1.16
CA TYR A 51 6.55 -10.52 0.91
C TYR A 51 5.58 -11.70 0.76
N VAL A 52 4.30 -11.41 0.95
CA VAL A 52 3.18 -12.31 0.65
C VAL A 52 2.35 -11.71 -0.49
N PRO A 53 2.14 -12.42 -1.61
CA PRO A 53 1.17 -12.05 -2.64
C PRO A 53 -0.23 -12.01 -2.05
N VAL A 54 -0.92 -10.89 -2.22
CA VAL A 54 -2.28 -10.70 -1.71
C VAL A 54 -3.08 -9.91 -2.75
N LYS A 55 -4.26 -10.43 -3.12
CA LYS A 55 -5.21 -9.67 -3.95
C LYS A 55 -5.85 -8.57 -3.09
N PRO A 56 -5.87 -7.31 -3.53
CA PRO A 56 -6.64 -6.30 -2.82
C PRO A 56 -8.13 -6.67 -2.82
N THR A 57 -8.85 -6.25 -1.78
CA THR A 57 -10.31 -6.35 -1.73
C THR A 57 -10.91 -5.04 -2.25
N PRO A 58 -11.64 -5.02 -3.37
CA PRO A 58 -12.18 -3.78 -3.93
C PRO A 58 -13.13 -3.06 -2.96
N ILE A 59 -13.29 -1.75 -3.13
CA ILE A 59 -14.48 -1.04 -2.61
C ILE A 59 -15.55 -0.96 -3.70
N GLY A 60 -16.82 -1.13 -3.32
CA GLY A 60 -17.93 -0.87 -4.24
C GLY A 60 -18.04 0.61 -4.60
N ASN A 61 -18.47 0.93 -5.82
CA ASN A 61 -18.80 2.27 -6.30
C ASN A 61 -17.81 3.38 -5.89
N PRO A 62 -16.51 3.25 -6.20
CA PRO A 62 -15.52 4.26 -5.85
C PRO A 62 -15.83 5.60 -6.54
N THR A 63 -15.78 6.69 -5.79
CA THR A 63 -15.88 8.06 -6.27
C THR A 63 -14.52 8.73 -6.13
N TYR A 64 -14.04 9.30 -7.22
CA TYR A 64 -12.82 10.10 -7.25
C TYR A 64 -12.98 11.39 -6.43
N ILE A 65 -12.00 11.67 -5.55
CA ILE A 65 -11.96 12.89 -4.74
C ILE A 65 -10.88 13.85 -5.24
N SER A 66 -9.62 13.42 -5.21
CA SER A 66 -8.47 14.26 -5.53
C SER A 66 -7.20 13.43 -5.80
N HIS A 67 -6.21 14.08 -6.40
CA HIS A 67 -4.82 13.62 -6.55
C HIS A 67 -3.85 14.79 -6.31
N SER A 68 -2.56 14.49 -6.11
CA SER A 68 -1.51 15.52 -6.10
C SER A 68 -1.06 15.82 -7.53
N ALA A 69 -1.32 17.05 -8.01
CA ALA A 69 -0.86 17.50 -9.32
C ALA A 69 0.68 17.48 -9.41
N SER A 70 1.37 17.95 -8.37
CA SER A 70 2.84 17.97 -8.34
C SER A 70 3.47 16.57 -8.41
N LEU A 71 2.81 15.57 -7.80
CA LEU A 71 3.25 14.19 -7.90
C LEU A 71 2.98 13.60 -9.28
N PHE A 72 1.83 13.91 -9.89
CA PHE A 72 1.52 13.48 -11.26
C PHE A 72 2.53 14.05 -12.25
N ASP A 73 2.88 15.33 -12.13
CA ASP A 73 3.93 15.96 -12.93
C ASP A 73 5.29 15.26 -12.73
N GLU A 74 5.67 14.94 -11.49
CA GLU A 74 6.92 14.21 -11.22
C GLU A 74 6.92 12.79 -11.80
N LEU A 75 5.78 12.09 -11.74
CA LEU A 75 5.59 10.77 -12.32
C LEU A 75 5.47 10.82 -13.85
N GLY A 76 5.26 11.99 -14.44
CA GLY A 76 5.00 12.12 -15.87
C GLY A 76 3.64 11.54 -16.27
N ILE A 77 2.66 11.61 -15.37
CA ILE A 77 1.29 11.12 -15.60
C ILE A 77 0.38 12.32 -15.86
N ASP A 78 -0.41 12.27 -16.92
CA ASP A 78 -1.40 13.30 -17.21
C ASP A 78 -2.55 13.23 -16.22
N PHE A 79 -3.03 14.38 -15.74
CA PHE A 79 -4.14 14.45 -14.79
C PHE A 79 -5.43 13.81 -15.32
N THR A 80 -5.59 13.68 -16.65
CA THR A 80 -6.75 13.00 -17.25
C THR A 80 -6.76 11.50 -16.94
N LEU A 81 -5.60 10.88 -16.74
CA LEU A 81 -5.51 9.46 -16.35
C LEU A 81 -6.11 9.22 -14.97
N ALA A 82 -6.05 10.21 -14.07
CA ALA A 82 -6.69 10.14 -12.77
C ALA A 82 -8.22 9.93 -12.88
N GLN A 83 -8.87 10.36 -13.97
CA GLN A 83 -10.31 10.17 -14.16
C GLN A 83 -10.65 8.92 -15.00
N ASN A 84 -9.63 8.22 -15.49
CA ASN A 84 -9.83 6.98 -16.24
C ASN A 84 -10.43 5.90 -15.34
N LYS A 85 -11.46 5.21 -15.82
CA LYS A 85 -12.19 4.17 -15.07
C LYS A 85 -11.30 3.00 -14.65
N HIS A 86 -10.36 2.58 -15.50
CA HIS A 86 -9.46 1.46 -15.19
C HIS A 86 -8.39 1.87 -14.17
N PHE A 87 -7.85 3.09 -14.28
CA PHE A 87 -6.93 3.64 -13.29
C PHE A 87 -7.62 3.76 -11.92
N ALA A 88 -8.84 4.30 -11.91
CA ALA A 88 -9.65 4.39 -10.69
C ALA A 88 -9.98 3.01 -10.10
N ALA A 89 -10.33 2.02 -10.94
CA ALA A 89 -10.60 0.65 -10.52
C ALA A 89 -9.38 0.02 -9.83
N MET A 90 -8.20 0.10 -10.47
CA MET A 90 -6.93 -0.40 -9.91
C MET A 90 -6.65 0.22 -8.53
N PHE A 91 -6.75 1.55 -8.42
CA PHE A 91 -6.51 2.26 -7.17
C PHE A 91 -7.67 2.20 -6.15
N SER A 92 -8.75 1.51 -6.49
CA SER A 92 -9.84 1.09 -5.60
C SER A 92 -9.73 -0.37 -5.15
N GLY A 93 -8.66 -1.05 -5.54
CA GLY A 93 -8.40 -2.45 -5.23
C GLY A 93 -8.97 -3.47 -6.22
N ASP A 94 -9.54 -3.03 -7.35
CA ASP A 94 -9.96 -3.92 -8.43
C ASP A 94 -8.84 -4.13 -9.45
N MET A 95 -8.17 -5.27 -9.34
CA MET A 95 -7.06 -5.67 -10.22
C MET A 95 -7.51 -6.54 -11.40
N SER A 96 -8.80 -6.81 -11.56
CA SER A 96 -9.28 -7.79 -12.56
C SER A 96 -9.12 -7.34 -14.01
N GLY A 97 -9.12 -6.02 -14.24
CA GLY A 97 -9.05 -5.40 -15.57
C GLY A 97 -7.76 -4.62 -15.83
N VAL A 98 -6.68 -4.86 -15.09
CA VAL A 98 -5.40 -4.19 -15.34
C VAL A 98 -4.71 -4.79 -16.57
N PRO A 99 -4.18 -3.97 -17.50
CA PRO A 99 -3.47 -4.47 -18.67
C PRO A 99 -2.11 -5.07 -18.29
N ALA A 100 -1.70 -6.10 -19.03
CA ALA A 100 -0.33 -6.63 -18.92
C ALA A 100 0.70 -5.53 -19.26
N PRO A 101 1.88 -5.51 -18.63
CA PRO A 101 2.43 -6.51 -17.71
C PRO A 101 2.11 -6.28 -16.22
N ILE A 102 1.14 -5.43 -15.85
CA ILE A 102 0.75 -5.25 -14.45
C ILE A 102 0.26 -6.58 -13.88
N LYS A 103 0.80 -6.97 -12.70
CA LYS A 103 0.40 -8.19 -12.02
C LYS A 103 -1.05 -8.07 -11.51
N PRO A 104 -1.90 -9.10 -11.63
CA PRO A 104 -3.31 -9.07 -11.19
C PRO A 104 -3.48 -9.26 -9.66
N PHE A 105 -2.39 -9.05 -8.91
CA PHE A 105 -2.32 -9.15 -7.46
C PHE A 105 -1.34 -8.11 -6.94
N GLY A 106 -1.45 -7.77 -5.66
CA GLY A 106 -0.46 -6.97 -4.97
C GLY A 106 0.38 -7.79 -4.00
N TRP A 107 1.21 -7.13 -3.21
CA TRP A 107 2.03 -7.76 -2.18
C TRP A 107 2.01 -6.98 -0.88
N ALA A 108 2.09 -7.71 0.22
CA ALA A 108 2.21 -7.18 1.57
C ALA A 108 3.56 -7.61 2.17
N THR A 109 4.28 -6.65 2.75
CA THR A 109 5.62 -6.86 3.29
C THR A 109 5.57 -7.04 4.80
N GLY A 110 6.27 -8.07 5.29
CA GLY A 110 6.47 -8.28 6.73
C GLY A 110 7.54 -7.34 7.27
N TYR A 111 7.34 -6.80 8.47
CA TYR A 111 8.38 -6.02 9.16
C TYR A 111 8.22 -6.13 10.68
N ALA A 112 9.34 -6.07 11.40
CA ALA A 112 9.31 -5.98 12.85
C ALA A 112 8.86 -4.58 13.30
N LEU A 113 8.06 -4.53 14.38
CA LEU A 113 7.75 -3.27 15.05
C LEU A 113 8.81 -3.02 16.13
N SER A 114 9.59 -1.96 15.99
CA SER A 114 10.54 -1.50 17.00
C SER A 114 10.28 -0.05 17.37
N ILE A 115 10.25 0.25 18.66
CA ILE A 115 10.10 1.60 19.21
C ILE A 115 11.34 1.88 20.04
N TYR A 116 12.13 2.88 19.62
CA TYR A 116 13.41 3.24 20.25
C TYR A 116 14.41 2.06 20.39
N GLY A 117 14.44 1.17 19.39
CA GLY A 117 15.32 0.00 19.38
C GLY A 117 14.76 -1.21 20.13
N THR A 118 13.65 -1.05 20.84
CA THR A 118 12.97 -2.15 21.54
C THR A 118 11.92 -2.78 20.64
N GLU A 119 12.08 -4.08 20.35
CA GLU A 119 11.05 -4.86 19.65
C GLU A 119 9.76 -4.90 20.47
N TYR A 120 8.64 -4.66 19.80
CA TYR A 120 7.35 -4.56 20.46
C TYR A 120 6.40 -5.61 19.93
N ASN A 121 6.26 -6.71 20.66
CA ASN A 121 5.49 -7.88 20.27
C ASN A 121 4.10 -7.98 20.91
N GLU A 122 3.78 -7.10 21.87
CA GLU A 122 2.55 -7.18 22.67
C GLU A 122 1.28 -7.02 21.84
N GLN A 123 1.31 -6.19 20.81
CA GLN A 123 0.17 -5.98 19.91
C GLN A 123 0.17 -6.93 18.69
N CYS A 124 1.10 -7.89 18.65
CA CYS A 124 1.07 -8.99 17.71
C CYS A 124 0.08 -10.03 18.26
N PRO A 125 -0.93 -10.48 17.49
CA PRO A 125 -1.87 -11.52 17.93
C PRO A 125 -1.18 -12.80 18.39
N PHE A 126 -0.01 -13.09 17.84
CA PHE A 126 0.78 -14.28 18.14
C PHE A 126 1.82 -14.07 19.25
N LYS A 127 2.03 -12.82 19.70
CA LYS A 127 3.07 -12.44 20.67
C LYS A 127 4.51 -12.83 20.28
N THR A 128 4.77 -13.06 19.00
CA THR A 128 6.08 -13.48 18.46
C THR A 128 6.76 -12.42 17.59
N GLY A 129 6.05 -11.37 17.20
CA GLY A 129 6.53 -10.37 16.23
C GLY A 129 6.32 -10.77 14.76
N ASN A 130 6.21 -12.06 14.46
CA ASN A 130 6.07 -12.61 13.10
C ASN A 130 4.70 -12.36 12.43
N GLY A 131 3.83 -11.56 13.05
CA GLY A 131 2.54 -11.13 12.51
C GLY A 131 2.47 -9.63 12.21
N TYR A 132 3.60 -8.92 12.29
CA TYR A 132 3.68 -7.52 11.88
C TYR A 132 4.11 -7.38 10.43
N GLY A 133 3.67 -6.29 9.82
CA GLY A 133 3.81 -6.02 8.41
C GLY A 133 2.70 -5.11 7.93
N ASP A 134 2.54 -5.06 6.61
CA ASP A 134 1.52 -4.29 5.92
C ASP A 134 0.10 -4.82 6.20
N GLY A 135 -0.46 -4.50 7.37
CA GLY A 135 -1.76 -4.99 7.82
C GLY A 135 -2.98 -4.29 7.20
N ARG A 136 -2.75 -3.15 6.56
CA ARG A 136 -3.77 -2.34 5.85
C ARG A 136 -3.18 -1.58 4.66
N ALA A 137 -1.96 -1.95 4.28
CA ALA A 137 -1.25 -1.43 3.12
C ALA A 137 -1.00 -2.61 2.19
N LEU A 138 -0.91 -2.36 0.90
CA LEU A 138 -0.69 -3.41 -0.08
C LEU A 138 -0.10 -2.78 -1.35
N SER A 139 1.12 -3.13 -1.69
CA SER A 139 1.75 -2.67 -2.93
C SER A 139 1.04 -3.30 -4.13
N VAL A 140 0.67 -2.51 -5.13
CA VAL A 140 -0.07 -2.98 -6.32
C VAL A 140 0.67 -2.71 -7.63
N PHE A 141 1.72 -1.90 -7.59
CA PHE A 141 2.46 -1.52 -8.78
C PHE A 141 3.91 -1.23 -8.43
N GLU A 142 4.81 -1.70 -9.29
CA GLU A 142 6.21 -1.31 -9.32
C GLU A 142 6.53 -0.91 -10.76
N GLY A 143 7.15 0.24 -10.94
CA GLY A 143 7.51 0.72 -12.27
C GLY A 143 8.61 1.76 -12.27
N VAL A 144 9.12 2.04 -13.48
CA VAL A 144 10.09 3.10 -13.70
C VAL A 144 9.39 4.23 -14.45
N LEU A 145 9.16 5.35 -13.76
CA LEU A 145 8.52 6.54 -14.30
C LEU A 145 9.49 7.70 -14.22
N ASN A 146 9.65 8.43 -15.33
CA ASN A 146 10.63 9.52 -15.47
C ASN A 146 12.04 9.14 -14.98
N GLY A 147 12.47 7.92 -15.30
CA GLY A 147 13.80 7.40 -14.93
C GLY A 147 13.98 7.07 -13.44
N LYS A 148 12.94 7.17 -12.62
CA LYS A 148 12.94 6.82 -11.20
C LYS A 148 12.05 5.61 -10.94
N ARG A 149 12.46 4.74 -9.99
CA ARG A 149 11.68 3.57 -9.58
C ARG A 149 10.67 3.92 -8.50
N TRP A 150 9.41 3.56 -8.73
CA TRP A 150 8.30 3.83 -7.83
C TRP A 150 7.59 2.54 -7.45
N GLU A 151 7.26 2.44 -6.16
CA GLU A 151 6.31 1.46 -5.65
C GLU A 151 5.02 2.20 -5.26
N MET A 152 3.86 1.72 -5.73
CA MET A 152 2.56 2.29 -5.36
C MET A 152 1.80 1.32 -4.46
N GLN A 153 1.41 1.81 -3.28
CA GLN A 153 0.73 1.08 -2.23
C GLN A 153 -0.70 1.56 -2.03
N LEU A 154 -1.65 0.63 -1.98
CA LEU A 154 -3.01 0.86 -1.53
C LEU A 154 -3.11 0.82 -0.01
N LYS A 155 -3.33 1.98 0.61
CA LYS A 155 -3.77 2.06 2.00
C LYS A 155 -5.26 1.86 2.06
N GLY A 156 -5.69 0.86 2.82
CA GLY A 156 -7.07 0.36 2.80
C GLY A 156 -7.29 -0.82 1.87
N GLY A 157 -6.18 -1.46 1.43
CA GLY A 157 -6.02 -2.71 0.65
C GLY A 157 -7.11 -3.76 0.80
N GLY A 158 -7.71 -3.86 1.98
CA GLY A 158 -8.34 -5.06 2.47
C GLY A 158 -7.41 -5.78 3.43
N LYS A 159 -7.82 -6.97 3.85
CA LYS A 159 -7.07 -7.76 4.83
C LYS A 159 -5.84 -8.37 4.17
N THR A 160 -4.80 -8.54 4.99
CA THR A 160 -3.56 -9.24 4.67
C THR A 160 -3.23 -10.16 5.85
N PRO A 161 -2.22 -11.04 5.77
CA PRO A 161 -1.78 -11.83 6.92
C PRO A 161 -1.38 -11.00 8.14
N TYR A 162 -1.03 -9.72 7.91
CA TYR A 162 -0.57 -8.78 8.92
C TYR A 162 -1.69 -7.90 9.48
N CYS A 163 -2.97 -8.13 9.12
CA CYS A 163 -4.08 -7.26 9.52
C CYS A 163 -4.45 -7.33 11.02
N ARG A 164 -3.91 -8.30 11.76
CA ARG A 164 -4.03 -8.44 13.23
C ARG A 164 -5.48 -8.38 13.76
N GLY A 165 -6.42 -8.92 12.99
CA GLY A 165 -7.85 -8.95 13.32
C GLY A 165 -8.63 -7.68 12.93
N ALA A 166 -7.98 -6.67 12.36
CA ALA A 166 -8.66 -5.53 11.77
C ALA A 166 -9.27 -5.86 10.40
N ASP A 167 -10.05 -4.94 9.85
CA ASP A 167 -10.70 -5.06 8.54
C ASP A 167 -9.77 -4.76 7.35
N GLY A 168 -8.56 -4.26 7.60
CA GLY A 168 -7.60 -3.88 6.57
C GLY A 168 -7.98 -2.62 5.79
N ARG A 169 -8.96 -1.84 6.27
CA ARG A 169 -9.48 -0.65 5.59
C ARG A 169 -8.89 0.66 6.16
N ALA A 170 -8.96 1.71 5.34
CA ALA A 170 -8.69 3.08 5.75
C ALA A 170 -10.00 3.88 5.76
N VAL A 171 -10.05 4.90 6.62
CA VAL A 171 -11.20 5.82 6.71
C VAL A 171 -10.85 7.16 6.08
N LEU A 172 -11.84 7.82 5.46
CA LEU A 172 -11.63 9.09 4.73
C LEU A 172 -10.87 10.14 5.55
N ARG A 173 -11.29 10.38 6.78
CA ARG A 173 -10.69 11.39 7.67
C ARG A 173 -9.17 11.22 7.86
N SER A 174 -8.70 9.98 8.05
CA SER A 174 -7.27 9.75 8.29
C SER A 174 -6.47 9.93 7.02
N SER A 175 -7.02 9.48 5.90
CA SER A 175 -6.38 9.58 4.60
C SER A 175 -6.28 11.03 4.13
N VAL A 176 -7.33 11.85 4.32
CA VAL A 176 -7.29 13.29 3.98
C VAL A 176 -6.21 13.98 4.79
N ARG A 177 -6.14 13.72 6.09
CA ARG A 177 -5.11 14.31 6.96
C ARG A 177 -3.70 13.95 6.51
N GLU A 178 -3.50 12.70 6.09
CA GLU A 178 -2.20 12.23 5.65
C GLU A 178 -1.81 12.79 4.28
N PHE A 179 -2.77 12.86 3.34
CA PHE A 179 -2.62 13.53 2.06
C PHE A 179 -2.17 14.99 2.26
N LEU A 180 -2.93 15.77 3.04
CA LEU A 180 -2.62 17.17 3.27
C LEU A 180 -1.29 17.38 3.99
N ALA A 181 -0.96 16.53 4.98
CA ALA A 181 0.31 16.62 5.69
C ALA A 181 1.50 16.34 4.76
N GLN A 182 1.38 15.37 3.85
CA GLN A 182 2.46 15.04 2.92
C GLN A 182 2.66 16.11 1.85
N GLU A 183 1.57 16.63 1.26
CA GLU A 183 1.66 17.74 0.32
C GLU A 183 2.27 18.98 0.97
N PHE A 184 1.90 19.26 2.22
CA PHE A 184 2.48 20.37 2.97
C PHE A 184 3.98 20.17 3.25
N MET A 185 4.41 18.97 3.67
CA MET A 185 5.84 18.66 3.85
C MET A 185 6.62 18.78 2.55
N HIS A 186 6.05 18.30 1.44
CA HIS A 186 6.66 18.44 0.11
C HIS A 186 6.83 19.90 -0.30
N ALA A 187 5.78 20.72 -0.11
CA ALA A 187 5.83 22.15 -0.39
C ALA A 187 6.88 22.90 0.46
N LEU A 188 7.20 22.39 1.66
CA LEU A 188 8.28 22.90 2.51
C LEU A 188 9.67 22.38 2.11
N GLY A 189 9.80 21.54 1.09
CA GLY A 189 11.05 20.91 0.69
C GLY A 189 11.56 19.85 1.68
N ILE A 190 10.71 19.37 2.59
CA ILE A 190 11.06 18.32 3.54
C ILE A 190 10.94 16.96 2.83
N PRO A 191 12.02 16.16 2.73
CA PRO A 191 11.94 14.84 2.11
C PRO A 191 10.94 13.95 2.85
N SER A 192 9.87 13.55 2.17
CA SER A 192 8.91 12.56 2.68
C SER A 192 9.04 11.25 1.91
N THR A 193 8.98 10.13 2.62
CA THR A 193 9.09 8.77 2.03
C THR A 193 7.81 8.32 1.33
N VAL A 194 6.72 9.07 1.49
CA VAL A 194 5.40 8.76 0.94
C VAL A 194 4.79 10.05 0.36
N ARG A 195 4.23 9.96 -0.85
CA ARG A 195 3.29 10.94 -1.41
C ARG A 195 2.05 10.24 -1.94
N TYR A 196 0.90 10.91 -1.93
CA TYR A 196 -0.37 10.27 -2.27
C TYR A 196 -0.82 10.54 -3.71
N VAL A 197 -1.12 9.47 -4.46
CA VAL A 197 -1.56 9.55 -5.87
C VAL A 197 -3.08 9.67 -6.01
N TYR A 198 -3.87 9.05 -5.14
CA TYR A 198 -5.30 8.94 -5.40
C TYR A 198 -6.15 8.71 -4.14
N MET A 199 -7.28 9.41 -4.05
CA MET A 199 -8.27 9.25 -2.98
C MET A 199 -9.63 8.83 -3.55
N LEU A 200 -10.11 7.66 -3.14
CA LEU A 200 -11.40 7.09 -3.58
C LEU A 200 -12.32 6.77 -2.42
N HIS A 201 -13.58 7.17 -2.54
CA HIS A 201 -14.57 7.02 -1.50
C HIS A 201 -15.79 6.21 -1.97
N ASN A 202 -16.35 5.39 -1.08
CA ASN A 202 -17.66 4.80 -1.25
C ASN A 202 -18.66 5.48 -0.30
N GLN A 203 -19.69 6.13 -0.86
CA GLN A 203 -20.78 6.71 -0.09
C GLN A 203 -21.68 5.59 0.43
N LYS A 204 -21.57 5.27 1.74
CA LYS A 204 -22.74 4.78 2.48
C LYS A 204 -23.48 5.99 3.04
N PRO A 205 -24.82 6.04 2.98
CA PRO A 205 -25.58 7.17 3.53
C PRO A 205 -25.27 7.32 5.02
N LEU A 206 -24.84 8.51 5.41
CA LEU A 206 -24.59 8.88 6.81
C LEU A 206 -25.93 9.02 7.54
N THR A 207 -26.29 8.09 8.42
CA THR A 207 -27.21 8.39 9.51
C THR A 207 -26.44 9.12 10.60
N ALA A 208 -26.89 10.35 10.88
CA ALA A 208 -26.35 11.37 11.77
C ALA A 208 -25.57 10.92 13.02
N LEU A 209 -24.43 11.58 13.31
CA LEU A 209 -24.13 12.19 14.62
C LEU A 209 -22.79 12.97 14.62
N GLY A 210 -22.88 14.24 15.06
CA GLY A 210 -21.84 14.95 15.82
C GLY A 210 -20.63 15.53 15.08
N ILE A 211 -20.69 16.81 14.71
CA ILE A 211 -19.51 17.63 14.40
C ILE A 211 -18.98 18.20 15.73
N GLU A 212 -17.72 17.95 16.07
CA GLU A 212 -16.99 18.80 17.03
C GLU A 212 -15.65 19.27 16.45
N LYS A 213 -15.44 20.58 16.54
CA LYS A 213 -14.24 21.33 16.13
C LYS A 213 -12.99 20.79 16.81
N VAL A 214 -11.87 20.67 16.10
CA VAL A 214 -10.55 20.53 16.74
C VAL A 214 -9.50 21.44 16.10
N ARG A 215 -8.79 22.11 17.01
CA ARG A 215 -7.78 23.17 16.87
C ARG A 215 -6.41 22.58 16.47
N ILE A 216 -5.66 23.25 15.60
CA ILE A 216 -4.32 22.85 15.14
C ILE A 216 -3.26 23.31 16.16
N LEU A 217 -2.37 22.41 16.59
CA LEU A 217 -1.13 22.76 17.30
C LEU A 217 0.10 22.09 16.66
N LYS A 218 1.21 22.84 16.73
CA LYS A 218 2.47 22.73 15.99
C LYS A 218 3.43 21.63 16.50
N THR A 219 4.10 20.95 15.55
CA THR A 219 5.43 20.27 15.63
C THR A 219 5.61 19.11 16.62
N PRO A 220 6.72 18.35 16.55
CA PRO A 220 7.16 17.35 15.57
C PRO A 220 6.81 15.93 16.09
N ILE A 221 5.86 15.23 15.49
CA ILE A 221 5.09 14.22 16.26
C ILE A 221 5.36 12.78 15.83
N LEU A 222 6.25 12.17 16.62
CA LEU A 222 6.17 10.81 17.16
C LEU A 222 4.72 10.35 17.38
N TRP A 223 4.32 9.22 16.80
CA TRP A 223 2.95 8.72 16.89
C TRP A 223 2.61 8.21 18.31
N PHE A 224 1.91 9.02 19.11
CA PHE A 224 1.06 8.52 20.20
C PHE A 224 -0.33 8.20 19.64
N ARG A 225 -0.84 6.99 19.91
CA ARG A 225 -2.18 6.56 19.54
C ARG A 225 -3.02 6.34 20.80
N ILE A 226 -4.09 7.11 20.96
CA ILE A 226 -5.20 6.76 21.85
C ILE A 226 -6.05 5.70 21.12
N PRO A 227 -6.39 4.55 21.74
CA PRO A 227 -7.30 3.58 21.14
C PRO A 227 -8.69 4.22 21.00
N GLN A 228 -9.13 4.43 19.78
CA GLN A 228 -10.50 4.83 19.45
C GLN A 228 -11.27 3.57 19.05
N PRO A 229 -12.44 3.29 19.63
CA PRO A 229 -13.31 2.23 19.13
C PRO A 229 -13.76 2.55 17.70
N LEU A 230 -13.82 1.51 16.86
CA LEU A 230 -14.45 1.59 15.53
C LEU A 230 -15.94 1.84 15.73
N LEU A 231 -16.38 3.08 15.52
CA LEU A 231 -17.80 3.40 15.45
C LEU A 231 -18.40 2.81 14.15
N PRO A 232 -19.51 2.07 14.21
CA PRO A 232 -20.23 1.64 13.02
C PRO A 232 -20.73 2.87 12.23
N GLY A 233 -20.59 2.84 10.90
CA GLY A 233 -21.10 3.90 10.01
C GLY A 233 -20.05 4.86 9.42
N LEU A 234 -18.76 4.69 9.70
CA LEU A 234 -17.72 5.49 9.06
C LEU A 234 -17.45 5.05 7.61
N PRO A 235 -17.29 6.00 6.67
CA PRO A 235 -17.06 5.67 5.27
C PRO A 235 -15.68 5.05 5.02
N LEU A 236 -15.66 4.01 4.21
CA LEU A 236 -14.45 3.30 3.77
C LEU A 236 -13.75 4.06 2.64
N LEU A 237 -12.42 3.93 2.59
CA LEU A 237 -11.56 4.62 1.65
C LEU A 237 -10.35 3.79 1.22
N PHE A 238 -9.90 4.04 -0.01
CA PHE A 238 -8.54 3.78 -0.45
C PHE A 238 -7.73 5.07 -0.58
N CYS A 239 -6.49 5.04 -0.09
CA CYS A 239 -5.51 6.11 -0.26
C CYS A 239 -4.23 5.52 -0.84
N VAL A 240 -3.80 5.98 -1.99
CA VAL A 240 -2.65 5.40 -2.69
C VAL A 240 -1.36 6.08 -2.27
N SER A 241 -0.56 5.43 -1.45
CA SER A 241 0.76 5.87 -1.01
C SER A 241 1.81 5.45 -2.03
N VAL A 242 2.54 6.39 -2.61
CA VAL A 242 3.66 6.11 -3.52
C VAL A 242 4.98 6.33 -2.79
N ARG A 243 5.85 5.33 -2.86
CA ARG A 243 7.20 5.35 -2.28
C ARG A 243 8.24 5.39 -3.38
N LEU A 244 9.18 6.31 -3.25
CA LEU A 244 10.41 6.29 -4.02
C LEU A 244 11.31 5.20 -3.43
N SER A 245 11.63 4.18 -4.22
CA SER A 245 12.47 3.08 -3.76
C SER A 245 13.94 3.52 -3.78
N TYR A 246 14.48 3.91 -2.62
CA TYR A 246 15.93 4.07 -2.45
C TYR A 246 16.55 2.69 -2.18
N LEU A 247 17.47 2.29 -3.05
CA LEU A 247 18.23 1.02 -3.05
C LEU A 247 19.14 0.79 -1.82
N HIS A 248 18.94 1.47 -0.70
CA HIS A 248 19.82 1.35 0.47
C HIS A 248 19.45 0.23 1.46
N ALA A 249 18.42 -0.57 1.16
CA ALA A 249 17.96 -1.66 2.04
C ALA A 249 18.78 -2.98 1.89
N GLU A 250 19.80 -3.03 1.03
CA GLU A 250 20.63 -4.24 0.86
C GLU A 250 21.44 -4.62 2.12
N ARG A 251 21.60 -3.71 3.09
CA ARG A 251 22.45 -3.95 4.27
C ARG A 251 21.74 -4.41 5.54
N ALA A 252 20.41 -4.57 5.53
CA ALA A 252 19.64 -4.86 6.76
C ALA A 252 18.80 -6.15 6.73
N VAL A 253 18.89 -6.96 5.67
CA VAL A 253 18.25 -8.28 5.66
C VAL A 253 19.22 -9.29 6.28
N LYS A 254 19.07 -9.57 7.58
CA LYS A 254 19.67 -10.79 8.15
C LYS A 254 19.11 -11.98 7.36
N PRO A 255 19.94 -12.96 6.96
CA PRO A 255 19.45 -14.15 6.27
C PRO A 255 18.39 -14.82 7.16
N ILE A 256 17.14 -14.82 6.69
CA ILE A 256 16.07 -15.63 7.27
C ILE A 256 16.47 -17.09 6.97
N PRO A 257 16.60 -17.96 7.98
CA PRO A 257 16.95 -19.36 7.73
C PRO A 257 15.89 -19.98 6.83
N LEU A 258 16.30 -20.38 5.62
CA LEU A 258 15.46 -21.07 4.65
C LEU A 258 14.93 -22.35 5.28
N ARG A 259 13.62 -22.39 5.58
CA ARG A 259 12.95 -23.64 5.94
C ARG A 259 12.79 -24.44 4.65
N CYS A 260 13.75 -25.31 4.37
CA CYS A 260 13.67 -26.24 3.25
C CYS A 260 12.46 -27.17 3.49
N LYS A 261 11.43 -27.12 2.64
CA LYS A 261 10.38 -28.16 2.61
C LYS A 261 11.10 -29.46 2.24
N SER A 262 11.41 -30.31 3.23
CA SER A 262 11.88 -31.66 2.95
C SER A 262 10.79 -32.37 2.16
N LEU A 263 11.05 -32.62 0.88
CA LEU A 263 10.27 -33.54 0.05
C LEU A 263 10.45 -34.95 0.63
N SER A 264 9.66 -35.31 1.64
CA SER A 264 9.53 -36.69 2.09
C SER A 264 8.43 -37.39 1.29
N LYS A 265 8.72 -37.69 0.02
CA LYS A 265 8.02 -38.76 -0.70
C LYS A 265 9.01 -39.55 -1.57
N LEU A 266 8.93 -40.87 -1.40
CA LEU A 266 9.46 -41.97 -2.22
C LEU A 266 10.86 -42.51 -1.86
N SER A 267 10.88 -43.41 -0.87
CA SER A 267 11.51 -44.74 -1.05
C SER A 267 11.03 -45.70 0.03
N ASN A 268 9.94 -46.41 -0.24
CA ASN A 268 9.74 -47.74 0.35
C ASN A 268 9.86 -48.72 -0.82
N THR A 269 11.01 -49.40 -0.88
CA THR A 269 11.24 -50.57 -1.72
C THR A 269 10.99 -51.80 -0.87
N ARG A 270 9.99 -52.60 -1.24
CA ARG A 270 10.01 -54.07 -1.37
C ARG A 270 8.61 -54.56 -1.72
#